data_AF-Q6TM00-F1
#
_entry.id   AF-Q6TM00-F1
#
_cell.length_a   1.000
_cell.length_b   1.000
_cell.length_c   1.000
_cell.angle_alpha   90.00
_cell.angle_beta   90.00
_cell.angle_gamma   90.00
#
_symmetry.space_group_name_H-M   'P 1'
#
loop_
_entity.id
_entity.type
_entity.pdbx_description
1 polymer ?
#
loop_
_entity_poly.entity_id
_entity_poly.type
_entity_poly.pdbx_seq_one_letter_code
_entity_poly.pdbx_strand_id
1 'polypeptide(L)'
;GVIHAVKSFDYENIKELQLTVKAQDGGSPPLSSNVTVKVLIQDQNDNPPQVLYPVQTGGSIVAEMVPRSADVGYLVTKVVAVDVDSGQNAWLSYKLQKATDRALFEVGSQNGEIRTIRQVSDKDAVKQRLSVIVEDNGQPSRSATVIVNVAVADSFPEVLSEFSDFAHDKEYNDNLTFYLVLALAVVSFLFITCLVVI
;
A
#
# COMPACT_ATOMS: atom_id res chain seq x y z
N GLY A 1 -1.65 -44.16 -18.77
CA GLY A 1 -0.79 -43.26 -17.99
C GLY A 1 -1.24 -41.83 -18.13
N VAL A 2 -2.48 -41.54 -17.72
CA VAL A 2 -2.97 -40.15 -17.61
C VAL A 2 -2.53 -39.60 -16.27
N ILE A 3 -2.07 -38.34 -16.24
CA ILE A 3 -1.70 -37.65 -15.00
C ILE A 3 -2.90 -36.78 -14.59
N HIS A 4 -3.34 -36.92 -13.34
CA HIS A 4 -4.41 -36.13 -12.76
C HIS A 4 -3.89 -35.33 -11.57
N ALA A 5 -4.35 -34.08 -11.45
CA ALA A 5 -4.14 -33.30 -10.23
C ALA A 5 -5.03 -33.86 -9.11
N VAL A 6 -4.46 -34.04 -7.92
CA VAL A 6 -5.19 -34.51 -6.73
C VAL A 6 -5.57 -33.36 -5.79
N LYS A 7 -5.02 -32.17 -6.01
CA LYS A 7 -5.26 -30.93 -5.27
C LYS A 7 -5.13 -29.74 -6.24
N SER A 8 -5.64 -28.58 -5.85
CA SER A 8 -5.37 -27.33 -6.54
C SER A 8 -3.89 -26.96 -6.43
N PHE A 9 -3.41 -26.23 -7.43
CA PHE A 9 -2.11 -25.58 -7.40
C PHE A 9 -2.31 -24.10 -7.12
N ASP A 10 -1.27 -23.50 -6.59
CA ASP A 10 -1.18 -22.09 -6.27
C ASP A 10 0.18 -21.63 -6.80
N TYR A 11 0.15 -20.73 -7.78
CA TYR A 11 1.34 -20.33 -8.53
C TYR A 11 2.30 -19.50 -7.65
N GLU A 12 1.75 -18.74 -6.72
CA GLU A 12 2.48 -17.92 -5.74
C GLU A 12 3.30 -18.82 -4.80
N ASN A 13 2.83 -20.06 -4.57
CA ASN A 13 3.47 -21.05 -3.73
C ASN A 13 4.40 -22.02 -4.49
N ILE A 14 3.95 -22.59 -5.62
CA ILE A 14 4.69 -23.60 -6.38
C ILE A 14 4.54 -23.34 -7.89
N LYS A 15 5.66 -22.98 -8.53
CA LYS A 15 5.68 -22.65 -9.98
C LYS A 15 6.00 -23.84 -10.89
N GLU A 16 6.68 -24.85 -10.35
CA GLU A 16 7.14 -26.02 -11.12
C GLU A 16 7.15 -27.28 -10.25
N LEU A 17 6.81 -28.41 -10.88
CA LEU A 17 6.95 -29.74 -10.30
C LEU A 17 7.71 -30.65 -11.29
N GLN A 18 8.55 -31.54 -10.76
CA GLN A 18 9.23 -32.57 -11.55
C GLN A 18 8.84 -33.95 -11.05
N LEU A 19 8.35 -34.78 -11.95
CA LEU A 19 7.86 -36.13 -11.66
C LEU A 19 8.70 -37.13 -12.44
N THR A 20 9.19 -38.19 -11.81
CA THR A 20 9.78 -39.33 -12.53
C THR A 20 8.71 -40.42 -12.70
N VAL A 21 8.36 -40.74 -13.93
CA VAL A 21 7.35 -41.75 -14.28
C VAL A 21 8.06 -42.99 -14.79
N LYS A 22 7.71 -44.16 -14.23
CA LYS A 22 8.22 -45.47 -14.66
C LYS A 22 7.15 -46.21 -15.44
N ALA A 23 7.50 -46.68 -16.64
CA ALA A 23 6.74 -47.67 -17.38
C ALA A 23 7.40 -49.05 -17.19
N GLN A 24 6.60 -50.08 -16.93
CA GLN A 24 7.07 -51.45 -16.71
C GLN A 24 6.16 -52.43 -17.45
N ASP A 25 6.76 -53.40 -18.14
CA ASP A 25 6.01 -54.47 -18.80
C ASP A 25 5.64 -55.61 -17.82
N GLY A 26 4.79 -56.53 -18.29
CA GLY A 26 4.35 -57.70 -17.52
C GLY A 26 5.23 -58.94 -17.70
N GLY A 27 6.45 -58.80 -18.24
CA GLY A 27 7.34 -59.93 -18.54
C GLY A 27 7.90 -60.62 -17.28
N SER A 28 8.58 -61.76 -17.49
CA SER A 28 9.39 -62.42 -16.47
C SER A 28 10.76 -62.79 -17.05
N PRO A 29 11.82 -62.01 -16.76
CA PRO A 29 11.84 -60.82 -15.89
C PRO A 29 11.18 -59.59 -16.54
N PRO A 30 10.65 -58.64 -15.76
CA PRO A 30 10.05 -57.42 -16.30
C PRO A 30 11.11 -56.40 -16.73
N LEU A 31 10.87 -55.72 -17.85
CA LEU A 31 11.67 -54.57 -18.29
C LEU A 31 10.97 -53.26 -17.94
N SER A 32 11.75 -52.21 -17.72
CA SER A 32 11.19 -50.90 -17.38
C SER A 32 12.04 -49.74 -17.87
N SER A 33 11.41 -48.58 -18.02
CA SER A 33 12.04 -47.32 -18.40
C SER A 33 11.45 -46.16 -17.60
N ASN A 34 12.27 -45.16 -17.30
CA ASN A 34 11.88 -43.96 -16.56
C ASN A 34 11.93 -42.74 -17.48
N VAL A 35 10.99 -41.80 -17.28
CA VAL A 35 10.98 -40.49 -17.92
C VAL A 35 10.71 -39.41 -16.89
N THR A 36 11.35 -38.25 -17.04
CA THR A 36 11.06 -37.07 -16.20
C THR A 36 10.02 -36.20 -16.90
N VAL A 37 8.94 -35.88 -16.18
CA VAL A 37 7.87 -34.98 -16.60
C VAL A 37 8.00 -33.70 -15.78
N LYS A 38 8.20 -32.58 -16.47
CA LYS A 38 8.22 -31.23 -15.87
C LYS A 38 6.86 -30.58 -16.06
N VAL A 39 6.20 -30.24 -14.97
CA VAL A 39 4.90 -29.57 -14.94
C VAL A 39 5.13 -28.12 -14.55
N LEU A 40 4.75 -27.20 -15.43
CA LEU A 40 4.80 -25.77 -15.18
C LEU A 40 3.40 -25.30 -14.78
N ILE A 41 3.29 -24.63 -13.63
CA ILE A 41 2.03 -24.04 -13.18
C ILE A 41 1.87 -22.70 -13.90
N GLN A 42 0.69 -22.48 -14.47
CA GLN A 42 0.35 -21.21 -15.11
C GLN A 42 -0.26 -20.28 -14.08
N ASP A 43 0.30 -19.08 -14.02
CA ASP A 43 -0.21 -17.99 -13.20
C ASP A 43 -1.63 -17.59 -13.63
N GLN A 44 -2.48 -17.23 -12.67
CA GLN A 44 -3.83 -16.71 -12.88
C GLN A 44 -3.93 -15.36 -12.16
N ASN A 45 -4.70 -14.41 -12.70
CA ASN A 45 -4.91 -13.12 -12.03
C ASN A 45 -5.86 -13.28 -10.84
N ASP A 46 -5.38 -13.87 -9.76
CA ASP A 46 -6.18 -14.28 -8.61
C ASP A 46 -5.87 -13.53 -7.31
N ASN A 47 -4.94 -12.58 -7.34
CA ASN A 47 -4.68 -11.62 -6.28
C ASN A 47 -4.97 -10.18 -6.76
N PRO A 48 -5.65 -9.34 -5.94
CA PRO A 48 -5.81 -7.93 -6.26
C PRO A 48 -4.60 -7.10 -5.80
N PRO A 49 -4.34 -5.92 -6.41
CA PRO A 49 -3.30 -5.03 -5.95
C PRO A 49 -3.48 -4.63 -4.48
N GLN A 50 -2.40 -4.61 -3.71
CA GLN A 50 -2.36 -4.16 -2.33
C GLN A 50 -1.66 -2.80 -2.23
N VAL A 51 -2.38 -1.78 -1.75
CA VAL A 51 -1.79 -0.45 -1.49
C VAL A 51 -1.00 -0.49 -0.17
N LEU A 52 0.29 -0.17 -0.25
CA LEU A 52 1.20 -0.05 0.89
C LEU A 52 1.30 1.37 1.43
N TYR A 53 1.12 2.37 0.56
CA TYR A 53 1.16 3.77 0.94
C TYR A 53 0.20 4.63 0.07
N PRO A 54 -0.53 5.60 0.65
CA PRO A 54 -0.59 5.91 2.09
C PRO A 54 -1.24 4.80 2.91
N VAL A 55 -0.84 4.68 4.18
CA VAL A 55 -1.34 3.65 5.10
C VAL A 55 -2.78 3.97 5.49
N GLN A 56 -3.71 3.05 5.24
CA GLN A 56 -5.14 3.22 5.51
C GLN A 56 -5.56 2.68 6.89
N THR A 57 -4.62 2.18 7.69
CA THR A 57 -4.88 1.48 8.95
C THR A 57 -5.03 2.46 10.12
N GLY A 58 -6.17 2.40 10.83
CA GLY A 58 -6.28 2.91 12.20
C GLY A 58 -6.70 4.38 12.38
N GLY A 59 -7.70 4.87 11.64
CA GLY A 59 -8.41 6.15 11.90
C GLY A 59 -7.59 7.43 11.75
N SER A 60 -6.26 7.34 11.76
CA SER A 60 -5.35 8.45 11.52
C SER A 60 -5.21 8.66 10.02
N ILE A 61 -6.09 9.52 9.51
CA ILE A 61 -6.00 10.03 8.15
C ILE A 61 -4.83 11.02 8.13
N VAL A 62 -3.62 10.54 7.84
CA VAL A 62 -2.47 11.42 7.59
C VAL A 62 -2.79 12.21 6.32
N ALA A 63 -2.89 13.53 6.45
CA ALA A 63 -3.07 14.41 5.31
C ALA A 63 -1.70 14.85 4.78
N GLU A 64 -1.52 14.76 3.47
CA GLU A 64 -0.34 15.28 2.78
C GLU A 64 -0.43 16.80 2.69
N MET A 65 0.61 17.51 3.13
CA MET A 65 0.58 18.97 3.14
C MET A 65 1.12 19.54 1.83
N VAL A 66 0.37 20.46 1.23
CA VAL A 66 0.75 21.19 0.02
C VAL A 66 0.71 22.69 0.34
N PRO A 67 1.84 23.40 0.23
CA PRO A 67 1.85 24.84 0.45
C PRO A 67 1.03 25.57 -0.62
N ARG A 68 0.43 26.71 -0.29
CA ARG A 68 -0.31 27.51 -1.30
C ARG A 68 0.61 28.12 -2.34
N SER A 69 1.90 28.25 -2.02
CA SER A 69 2.95 28.64 -2.96
C SER A 69 3.38 27.52 -3.91
N ALA A 70 2.78 26.32 -3.84
CA ALA A 70 3.13 25.21 -4.73
C ALA A 70 2.85 25.55 -6.20
N ASP A 71 3.90 25.46 -7.00
CA ASP A 71 3.85 25.62 -8.46
C ASP A 71 3.23 24.42 -9.16
N VAL A 72 3.00 24.55 -10.46
CA VAL A 72 2.64 23.42 -11.34
C VAL A 72 3.72 22.33 -11.31
N GLY A 73 3.29 21.07 -11.25
CA GLY A 73 4.15 19.90 -11.21
C GLY A 73 4.73 19.58 -9.84
N TYR A 74 4.34 20.31 -8.78
CA TYR A 74 4.73 20.05 -7.40
C TYR A 74 4.35 18.62 -7.00
N LEU A 75 5.32 17.86 -6.47
CA LEU A 75 5.09 16.51 -5.98
C LEU A 75 4.38 16.57 -4.63
N VAL A 76 3.11 16.17 -4.63
CA VAL A 76 2.30 16.10 -3.41
C VAL A 76 2.69 14.86 -2.61
N THR A 77 2.58 13.71 -3.26
CA THR A 77 2.88 12.40 -2.66
C THR A 77 2.93 11.35 -3.76
N LYS A 78 3.00 10.07 -3.39
CA LYS A 78 2.92 8.94 -4.33
C LYS A 78 2.08 7.83 -3.73
N VAL A 79 1.26 7.16 -4.55
CA VAL A 79 0.62 5.90 -4.19
C VAL A 79 1.60 4.76 -4.47
N VAL A 80 1.81 3.90 -3.47
CA VAL A 80 2.65 2.71 -3.60
C VAL A 80 1.77 1.49 -3.41
N ALA A 81 1.77 0.62 -4.41
CA ALA A 81 1.03 -0.64 -4.38
C ALA A 81 1.90 -1.78 -4.92
N VAL A 82 1.54 -3.00 -4.53
CA VAL A 82 2.18 -4.24 -4.96
C VAL A 82 1.12 -5.25 -5.35
N ASP A 83 1.47 -6.17 -6.24
CA ASP A 83 0.66 -7.34 -6.57
C ASP A 83 1.57 -8.56 -6.54
N VAL A 84 1.08 -9.67 -6.00
CA VAL A 84 1.87 -10.89 -5.79
C VAL A 84 1.86 -11.81 -7.00
N ASP A 85 0.96 -11.56 -7.97
CA ASP A 85 0.90 -12.30 -9.23
C ASP A 85 2.14 -12.00 -10.10
N SER A 86 2.21 -12.50 -11.33
CA SER A 86 3.38 -12.34 -12.20
C SER A 86 3.08 -11.72 -13.56
N GLY A 87 4.08 -11.04 -14.12
CA GLY A 87 4.01 -10.48 -15.47
C GLY A 87 2.90 -9.43 -15.58
N GLN A 88 1.94 -9.66 -16.48
CA GLN A 88 0.83 -8.71 -16.70
C GLN A 88 -0.15 -8.67 -15.52
N ASN A 89 -0.32 -9.79 -14.81
CA ASN A 89 -1.20 -9.89 -13.64
C ASN A 89 -0.71 -9.01 -12.48
N ALA A 90 0.60 -8.72 -12.42
CA ALA A 90 1.16 -7.78 -11.44
C ALA A 90 1.59 -6.43 -12.05
N TRP A 91 1.23 -6.15 -13.31
CA TRP A 91 1.58 -4.89 -13.96
C TRP A 91 0.58 -3.80 -13.58
N LEU A 92 0.98 -2.93 -12.65
CA LEU A 92 0.08 -1.93 -12.07
C LEU A 92 0.00 -0.64 -12.87
N SER A 93 -1.21 -0.08 -12.93
CA SER A 93 -1.49 1.25 -13.43
C SER A 93 -2.34 2.06 -12.46
N TYR A 94 -2.11 3.37 -12.41
CA TYR A 94 -2.71 4.28 -11.42
C TYR A 94 -3.61 5.29 -12.13
N LYS A 95 -4.79 5.57 -11.57
CA LYS A 95 -5.73 6.55 -12.13
C LYS A 95 -6.40 7.35 -11.04
N LEU A 96 -6.55 8.66 -11.27
CA LEU A 96 -7.33 9.51 -10.40
C LEU A 96 -8.81 9.24 -10.70
N GLN A 97 -9.49 8.53 -9.80
CA GLN A 97 -10.87 8.10 -10.00
C GLN A 97 -11.87 9.17 -9.56
N LYS A 98 -11.60 9.91 -8.49
CA LYS A 98 -12.40 11.06 -8.01
C LYS A 98 -11.48 12.07 -7.32
N ALA A 99 -11.82 13.35 -7.36
CA ALA A 99 -11.09 14.40 -6.66
C ALA A 99 -12.06 15.50 -6.22
N THR A 100 -11.76 16.20 -5.12
CA THR A 100 -12.45 17.44 -4.75
C THR A 100 -12.35 18.47 -5.89
N ASP A 101 -11.14 18.76 -6.36
CA ASP A 101 -10.90 19.47 -7.62
C ASP A 101 -10.09 18.60 -8.58
N ARG A 102 -10.75 18.18 -9.67
CA ARG A 102 -10.14 17.42 -10.78
C ARG A 102 -9.09 18.21 -11.55
N ALA A 103 -9.19 19.53 -11.54
CA ALA A 103 -8.32 20.42 -12.28
C ALA A 103 -7.12 20.90 -11.44
N LEU A 104 -6.91 20.35 -10.24
CA LEU A 104 -5.79 20.70 -9.37
C LEU A 104 -4.71 19.62 -9.31
N PHE A 105 -5.09 18.34 -9.42
CA PHE A 105 -4.16 17.22 -9.27
C PHE A 105 -4.24 16.21 -10.41
N GLU A 106 -3.11 15.59 -10.71
CA GLU A 106 -2.99 14.42 -11.56
C GLU A 106 -2.29 13.27 -10.83
N VAL A 107 -2.44 12.05 -11.35
CA VAL A 107 -1.64 10.90 -10.92
C VAL A 107 -0.89 10.31 -12.10
N GLY A 108 0.41 10.08 -11.93
CA GLY A 108 1.24 9.41 -12.92
C GLY A 108 0.85 7.94 -13.06
N SER A 109 0.44 7.55 -14.27
CA SER A 109 -0.18 6.24 -14.51
C SER A 109 0.73 5.04 -14.28
N GLN A 110 2.05 5.24 -14.32
CA GLN A 110 3.04 4.16 -14.16
C GLN A 110 3.78 4.21 -12.81
N ASN A 111 3.82 5.38 -12.17
CA ASN A 111 4.63 5.60 -10.98
C ASN A 111 3.81 5.97 -9.74
N GLY A 112 2.50 6.22 -9.87
CA GLY A 112 1.61 6.57 -8.77
C GLY A 112 1.87 7.95 -8.16
N GLU A 113 2.75 8.78 -8.72
CA GLU A 113 3.03 10.12 -8.21
C GLU A 113 1.82 11.03 -8.38
N ILE A 114 1.42 11.70 -7.32
CA ILE A 114 0.37 12.72 -7.35
C ILE A 114 1.03 14.08 -7.41
N ARG A 115 0.69 14.86 -8.45
CA ARG A 115 1.28 16.18 -8.72
C ARG A 115 0.21 17.23 -8.94
N THR A 116 0.54 18.49 -8.69
CA THR A 116 -0.31 19.64 -9.05
C THR A 116 -0.28 19.86 -10.57
N ILE A 117 -1.43 20.14 -11.19
CA ILE A 117 -1.50 20.45 -12.65
C ILE A 117 -1.55 21.94 -12.94
N ARG A 118 -1.76 22.75 -11.91
CA ARG A 118 -1.73 24.21 -11.93
C ARG A 118 -1.22 24.73 -10.60
N GLN A 119 -0.89 26.01 -10.56
CA GLN A 119 -0.57 26.69 -9.32
C GLN A 119 -1.77 26.66 -8.37
N VAL A 120 -1.46 26.45 -7.09
CA VAL A 120 -2.43 26.51 -6.00
C VAL A 120 -2.79 27.98 -5.70
N SER A 121 -4.03 28.24 -5.29
CA SER A 121 -4.54 29.58 -5.01
C SER A 121 -5.34 29.63 -3.70
N ASP A 122 -5.56 30.83 -3.18
CA ASP A 122 -6.36 31.06 -1.97
C ASP A 122 -7.83 30.64 -2.10
N LYS A 123 -8.32 30.48 -3.32
CA LYS A 123 -9.68 30.02 -3.61
C LYS A 123 -9.82 28.49 -3.51
N ASP A 124 -8.70 27.78 -3.53
CA ASP A 124 -8.70 26.32 -3.42
C ASP A 124 -9.02 25.91 -2.00
N ALA A 125 -9.95 24.97 -1.86
CA ALA A 125 -10.36 24.43 -0.58
C ALA A 125 -9.14 23.85 0.16
N VAL A 126 -9.02 24.13 1.46
CA VAL A 126 -7.93 23.61 2.29
C VAL A 126 -7.94 22.09 2.29
N LYS A 127 -9.12 21.48 2.40
CA LYS A 127 -9.29 20.03 2.39
C LYS A 127 -9.56 19.50 0.99
N GLN A 128 -8.60 18.76 0.46
CA GLN A 128 -8.69 18.08 -0.83
C GLN A 128 -8.73 16.56 -0.60
N ARG A 129 -9.64 15.87 -1.27
CA ARG A 129 -9.78 14.41 -1.15
C ARG A 129 -9.66 13.78 -2.54
N LEU A 130 -8.67 12.91 -2.69
CA LEU A 130 -8.35 12.23 -3.94
C LEU A 130 -8.63 10.73 -3.78
N SER A 131 -9.46 10.17 -4.65
CA SER A 131 -9.69 8.73 -4.75
C SER A 131 -8.86 8.21 -5.92
N VAL A 132 -7.80 7.47 -5.63
CA VAL A 132 -6.92 6.86 -6.64
C VAL A 132 -7.24 5.38 -6.72
N ILE A 133 -7.43 4.89 -7.94
CA ILE A 133 -7.57 3.46 -8.23
C ILE A 133 -6.25 2.95 -8.79
N VAL A 134 -5.83 1.78 -8.30
CA VAL A 134 -4.70 1.00 -8.81
C VAL A 134 -5.29 -0.25 -9.43
N GLU A 135 -4.97 -0.51 -10.69
CA GLU A 135 -5.48 -1.64 -11.48
C GLU A 135 -4.31 -2.44 -12.02
N ASP A 136 -4.38 -3.77 -11.91
CA ASP A 136 -3.47 -4.64 -12.65
C ASP A 136 -3.83 -4.70 -14.15
N ASN A 137 -2.99 -5.38 -14.94
CA ASN A 137 -3.25 -5.64 -16.36
C ASN A 137 -3.66 -7.09 -16.63
N GLY A 138 -4.16 -7.80 -15.62
CA GLY A 138 -4.67 -9.16 -15.74
C GLY A 138 -6.05 -9.21 -16.41
N GLN A 139 -6.55 -10.43 -16.64
CA GLN A 139 -7.86 -10.68 -17.26
C GLN A 139 -8.65 -11.74 -16.45
N PRO A 140 -9.75 -11.37 -15.76
CA PRO A 140 -10.24 -10.00 -15.59
C PRO A 140 -9.26 -9.16 -14.77
N SER A 141 -9.25 -7.84 -15.01
CA SER A 141 -8.42 -6.92 -14.24
C SER A 141 -8.96 -6.79 -12.80
N ARG A 142 -8.06 -6.77 -11.81
CA ARG A 142 -8.39 -6.50 -10.42
C ARG A 142 -7.82 -5.16 -9.98
N SER A 143 -8.38 -4.62 -8.91
CA SER A 143 -8.08 -3.27 -8.48
C SER A 143 -8.18 -3.06 -6.99
N ALA A 144 -7.49 -2.02 -6.52
CA ALA A 144 -7.66 -1.45 -5.19
C ALA A 144 -7.85 0.06 -5.28
N THR A 145 -8.63 0.62 -4.37
CA THR A 145 -8.87 2.06 -4.28
C THR A 145 -8.32 2.60 -2.97
N VAL A 146 -7.60 3.71 -3.04
CA VAL A 146 -7.06 4.43 -1.89
C VAL A 146 -7.57 5.87 -1.88
N ILE A 147 -7.81 6.39 -0.68
CA ILE A 147 -8.19 7.78 -0.48
C ILE A 147 -6.97 8.53 0.06
N VAL A 148 -6.47 9.48 -0.71
CA VAL A 148 -5.41 10.40 -0.30
C VAL A 148 -6.06 11.70 0.13
N ASN A 149 -5.82 12.11 1.38
CA ASN A 149 -6.27 13.41 1.88
C ASN A 149 -5.10 14.37 1.78
N VAL A 150 -5.37 15.54 1.23
CA VAL A 150 -4.37 16.58 0.98
C VAL A 150 -4.85 17.85 1.68
N ALA A 151 -3.96 18.48 2.44
CA ALA A 151 -4.19 19.74 3.11
C ALA A 151 -3.43 20.84 2.38
N VAL A 152 -4.17 21.71 1.70
CA VAL A 152 -3.64 22.90 1.02
C VAL A 152 -3.59 24.05 2.01
N ALA A 153 -2.42 24.29 2.58
CA ALA A 153 -2.21 25.29 3.62
C ALA A 153 -0.73 25.69 3.67
N ASP A 154 -0.46 26.94 4.05
CA ASP A 154 0.92 27.40 4.26
C ASP A 154 1.42 27.04 5.67
N SER A 155 0.50 26.78 6.60
CA SER A 155 0.82 26.55 8.00
C SER A 155 -0.04 25.45 8.63
N PHE A 156 0.54 24.67 9.55
CA PHE A 156 -0.17 23.61 10.27
C PHE A 156 -1.39 24.11 11.08
N PRO A 157 -1.41 25.33 11.66
CA PRO A 157 -2.61 25.88 12.30
C PRO A 157 -3.85 25.98 11.40
N GLU A 158 -3.69 26.34 10.11
CA GLU A 158 -4.81 26.36 9.14
C GLU A 158 -5.36 24.96 8.89
N VAL A 159 -4.48 23.95 8.90
CA VAL A 159 -4.89 22.54 8.83
C VAL A 159 -5.69 22.18 10.07
N LEU A 160 -5.27 22.57 11.27
CA LEU A 160 -5.96 22.23 12.51
C LEU A 160 -7.38 22.83 12.61
N SER A 161 -7.64 24.01 12.04
CA SER A 161 -8.98 24.61 12.05
C SER A 161 -9.97 23.94 11.10
N GLU A 162 -9.49 23.40 9.98
CA GLU A 162 -10.32 22.71 8.96
C GLU A 162 -10.40 21.20 9.19
N PHE A 163 -9.45 20.65 9.95
CA PHE A 163 -9.38 19.25 10.33
C PHE A 163 -9.72 19.04 11.83
N SER A 164 -10.34 20.00 12.51
CA SER A 164 -10.77 19.85 13.91
C SER A 164 -11.73 18.68 14.13
N ASP A 165 -12.52 18.33 13.11
CA ASP A 165 -13.39 17.14 13.12
C ASP A 165 -12.60 15.81 13.07
N PHE A 166 -11.33 15.82 12.69
CA PHE A 166 -10.47 14.62 12.66
C PHE A 166 -9.82 14.30 14.01
N ALA A 167 -9.82 15.26 14.95
CA ALA A 167 -9.32 15.02 16.29
C ALA A 167 -10.33 14.27 17.17
N HIS A 168 -11.61 14.21 16.77
CA HIS A 168 -12.67 13.70 17.62
C HIS A 168 -12.77 12.16 17.70
N ASP A 169 -12.12 11.42 16.80
CA ASP A 169 -12.01 9.95 16.85
C ASP A 169 -10.64 9.47 17.34
N LYS A 170 -9.80 10.36 17.87
CA LYS A 170 -8.64 9.94 18.64
C LYS A 170 -9.11 9.66 20.05
N GLU A 171 -9.22 8.38 20.39
CA GLU A 171 -8.93 7.91 21.73
C GLU A 171 -7.45 8.21 22.00
N TYR A 172 -7.16 9.48 22.27
CA TYR A 172 -5.88 9.93 22.77
C TYR A 172 -5.65 9.12 24.03
N ASN A 173 -4.64 8.23 23.99
CA ASN A 173 -4.38 7.35 25.12
C ASN A 173 -3.77 8.22 26.22
N ASP A 174 -4.61 8.87 27.02
CA ASP A 174 -4.25 9.77 28.13
C ASP A 174 -3.19 9.15 29.03
N ASN A 175 -3.18 7.82 29.12
CA ASN A 175 -2.17 7.03 29.81
C ASN A 175 -0.75 7.30 29.28
N LEU A 176 -0.53 7.37 27.96
CA LEU A 176 0.80 7.58 27.38
C LEU A 176 1.36 8.96 27.75
N THR A 177 0.51 9.99 27.71
CA THR A 177 0.89 11.36 28.07
C THR A 177 1.16 11.47 29.56
N PHE A 178 0.32 10.82 30.39
CA PHE A 178 0.56 10.70 31.81
C PHE A 178 1.90 10.02 32.13
N TYR A 179 2.20 8.88 31.49
CA TYR A 179 3.47 8.17 31.69
C TYR A 179 4.68 8.97 31.21
N LEU A 180 4.56 9.73 30.12
CA LEU A 180 5.64 10.58 29.62
C LEU A 180 5.93 11.74 30.60
N VAL A 181 4.89 12.41 31.10
CA VAL A 181 5.02 13.46 32.11
C VAL A 181 5.59 12.90 33.41
N LEU A 182 5.10 11.74 33.86
CA LEU A 182 5.60 11.06 35.06
C LEU A 182 7.07 10.66 34.92
N ALA A 183 7.47 10.11 33.77
CA ALA A 183 8.85 9.74 33.51
C ALA A 183 9.77 10.97 33.54
N LEU A 184 9.37 12.08 32.91
CA LEU A 184 10.13 13.34 32.94
C LEU A 184 10.25 13.89 34.37
N ALA A 185 9.19 13.83 35.15
CA ALA A 185 9.21 14.27 36.56
C ALA A 185 10.17 13.41 37.40
N VAL A 186 10.15 12.08 37.23
CA VAL A 186 11.04 11.16 37.95
C VAL A 186 12.50 11.38 37.57
N VAL A 187 12.80 11.53 36.27
CA VAL A 187 14.17 11.79 35.79
C VAL A 187 14.68 13.13 36.31
N SER A 188 13.85 14.18 36.28
CA SER A 188 14.19 15.50 36.82
C SER A 188 14.44 15.46 38.34
N PHE A 189 13.59 14.75 39.09
CA PHE A 189 13.76 14.58 40.52
C PHE A 189 15.05 13.83 40.86
N LEU A 190 15.34 12.72 40.16
CA LEU A 190 16.59 11.97 40.35
C LEU A 190 17.81 12.83 40.04
N PHE A 191 17.78 13.59 38.94
CA PHE A 191 18.86 14.51 38.58
C PHE A 191 19.10 15.58 39.66
N ILE A 192 18.04 16.23 40.16
CA ILE A 192 18.14 17.21 41.25
C ILE A 192 18.70 16.55 42.52
N THR A 193 18.22 15.36 42.89
CA THR A 193 18.74 14.67 44.08
C THR A 193 20.22 14.30 43.96
N CYS A 194 20.69 13.88 42.78
CA CYS A 194 22.11 13.63 42.53
C CYS A 194 22.94 14.91 42.66
N LEU A 195 22.45 16.06 42.18
CA LEU A 195 23.15 17.34 42.29
C LEU A 195 23.24 17.86 43.73
N VAL A 196 22.26 17.53 44.59
CA VAL A 196 22.23 17.99 45.99
C VAL A 196 23.06 17.08 46.91
N VAL A 197 23.27 15.82 46.52
CA VAL A 197 24.01 14.81 47.31
C VAL A 197 25.52 14.80 46.99
N ILE A 198 25.97 15.50 45.94
CA ILE A 198 27.38 15.72 45.58
C ILE A 198 27.84 17.07 46.13
#